data_AF-A0A960GV00-F1
#
_entry.id   AF-A0A960GV00-F1
#
_cell.length_a   1.000
_cell.length_b   1.000
_cell.length_c   1.000
_cell.angle_alpha   90.00
_cell.angle_beta   90.00
_cell.angle_gamma   90.00
#
_symmetry.space_group_name_H-M   'P 1'
#
loop_
_entity.id
_entity.type
_entity.pdbx_description
1 polymer ?
#
loop_
_entity_poly.entity_id
_entity_poly.type
_entity_poly.pdbx_seq_one_letter_code
_entity_poly.pdbx_strand_id
1 'polypeptide(L)' 'MRELPHVLGIVLAGGEGKRLYPLTADRAKPAVPFG' A
#
# COMPACT_ATOMS: atom_id res chain seq x y z
N MET A 1 17.19 16.00 24.90
CA MET A 1 16.99 15.46 23.53
C MET A 1 16.55 14.01 23.69
N ARG A 2 15.39 13.60 23.17
CA ARG A 2 15.03 12.17 23.14
C ARG A 2 15.51 11.61 21.82
N GLU A 3 16.24 10.49 21.86
CA GLU A 3 16.62 9.77 20.65
C GLU A 3 15.37 9.17 20.00
N LEU A 4 15.28 9.29 18.68
CA LEU A 4 14.23 8.64 17.92
C LEU A 4 14.55 7.14 17.80
N PRO A 5 13.56 6.26 18.00
CA PRO A 5 13.79 4.82 17.84
C PRO A 5 14.12 4.50 16.38
N HIS A 6 15.18 3.71 16.18
CA HIS A 6 15.57 3.20 14.87
C HIS A 6 14.73 1.97 14.52
N VAL A 7 13.74 2.14 13.64
CA VAL A 7 12.79 1.07 13.25
C VAL A 7 12.85 0.82 11.75
N LEU A 8 12.95 -0.45 11.36
CA LEU A 8 12.74 -0.89 9.97
C LEU A 8 11.26 -1.24 9.76
N GLY A 9 10.62 -0.56 8.81
CA GLY A 9 9.30 -0.92 8.31
C GLY A 9 9.39 -1.58 6.93
N ILE A 10 8.63 -2.66 6.72
CA ILE A 10 8.50 -3.31 5.41
C ILE A 10 7.03 -3.24 4.99
N VAL A 11 6.76 -2.72 3.79
CA VAL A 11 5.41 -2.60 3.25
C VAL A 11 5.20 -3.62 2.13
N LEU A 12 4.30 -4.57 2.34
CA LEU A 12 3.92 -5.55 1.32
C LEU A 12 2.75 -5.01 0.48
N ALA A 13 3.07 -4.17 -0.51
CA ALA A 13 2.08 -3.47 -1.34
C ALA A 13 1.69 -4.19 -2.65
N GLY A 14 1.89 -5.50 -2.75
CA GLY A 14 1.66 -6.29 -3.98
C GLY A 14 0.23 -6.78 -4.20
N GLY A 15 -0.75 -6.32 -3.43
CA GLY A 15 -2.12 -6.86 -3.49
C GLY A 15 -2.84 -6.53 -4.81
N GLU A 16 -3.29 -7.53 -5.55
CA GLU A 16 -3.98 -7.37 -6.84
C GLU A 16 -5.34 -6.67 -6.71
N GLY A 17 -6.11 -6.98 -5.67
CA GLY A 17 -7.39 -6.33 -5.43
C GLY A 17 -8.53 -6.74 -6.37
N LYS A 18 -8.59 -8.01 -6.82
CA LYS A 18 -9.62 -8.56 -7.75
C LYS A 18 -11.06 -8.08 -7.54
N ARG A 19 -11.51 -7.97 -6.28
CA ARG A 19 -12.87 -7.52 -5.93
C ARG A 19 -13.15 -6.05 -6.24
N LEU A 20 -12.11 -5.27 -6.51
CA LEU A 20 -12.18 -3.84 -6.85
C LEU A 20 -12.13 -3.60 -8.36
N TYR A 21 -12.11 -4.64 -9.19
CA TYR A 21 -12.26 -4.47 -10.62
C TYR A 21 -13.51 -3.61 -10.93
N PRO A 22 -13.43 -2.58 -11.81
CA PRO A 22 -12.33 -2.30 -12.76
C PRO A 22 -11.21 -1.39 -12.21
N LEU A 23 -11.27 -0.93 -10.97
CA LEU A 23 -10.32 0.05 -10.41
C LEU A 23 -8.87 -0.46 -10.35
N THR A 24 -8.68 -1.78 -10.34
CA THR A 24 -7.38 -2.45 -10.32
C THR A 24 -7.03 -3.13 -11.65
N ALA A 25 -7.65 -2.74 -12.77
CA ALA A 25 -7.36 -3.33 -14.07
C ALA A 25 -5.88 -3.14 -14.47
N ASP A 26 -5.35 -1.93 -14.27
CA ASP A 26 -3.97 -1.57 -14.67
C ASP A 26 -3.08 -1.20 -13.46
N ARG A 27 -3.56 -1.41 -12.23
CA ARG A 27 -2.85 -1.00 -11.01
C ARG A 27 -3.12 -1.95 -9.84
N ALA A 28 -2.13 -2.09 -8.96
CA ALA A 28 -2.31 -2.82 -7.70
C ALA A 28 -3.29 -2.08 -6.77
N LYS A 29 -3.94 -2.83 -5.87
CA LYS A 29 -4.86 -2.30 -4.85
C LYS A 29 -4.31 -1.07 -4.11
N PRO A 30 -3.04 -1.04 -3.65
CA PRO A 30 -2.53 0.11 -2.90
C PRO A 30 -2.35 1.38 -3.74
N ALA A 31 -2.32 1.26 -5.07
CA ALA A 31 -2.23 2.39 -5.98
C ALA A 31 -3.61 2.97 -6.35
N VAL A 32 -4.70 2.38 -5.85
CA VAL A 32 -6.05 2.93 -6.05
C VAL A 32 -6.22 4.18 -5.17
N PRO A 33 -6.52 5.37 -5.73
CA PRO A 33 -6.79 6.55 -4.94
C PRO A 33 -7.96 6.35 -3.98
N PHE A 34 -7.84 6.85 -2.76
CA PHE A 34 -8.87 6.77 -1.73
C PHE A 34 -8.88 8.09 -0.95
N GLY A 35 -10.08 8.57 -0.58
CA GLY A 35 -10.34 9.82 0.14
C GLY A 35 -11.66 9.74 0.87
#